data_AF-A0A9D9KZV9-F1
#
_entry.id   AF-A0A9D9KZV9-F1
#
_cell.length_a   1.000
_cell.length_b   1.000
_cell.length_c   1.000
_cell.angle_alpha   90.00
_cell.angle_beta   90.00
_cell.angle_gamma   90.00
#
_symmetry.space_group_name_H-M   'P 1'
#
loop_
_entity.id
_entity.type
_entity.pdbx_description
1 polymer ?
#
loop_
_entity_poly.entity_id
_entity_poly.type
_entity_poly.pdbx_seq_one_letter_code
_entity_poly.pdbx_strand_id
1 'polypeptide(L)'
;MMIFLKLFLDNKDHINDHYSREQLIADTARIFGENVSRRELKKRAKLWYAADHLVNVKLLDKLSRSPYVEVRESVADNSHTSADTLEVLLKDDREEVREAAKSRIESDKR
;
A
#
# COMPACT_ATOMS: atom_id res chain seq x y z
N MET A 1 14.67 -6.89 7.07
CA MET A 1 14.87 -5.61 7.80
C MET A 1 13.77 -4.62 7.40
N MET A 2 12.50 -4.94 7.67
CA MET A 2 11.31 -4.09 7.35
C MET A 2 10.26 -4.13 8.46
N ILE A 3 10.68 -4.49 9.68
CA ILE A 3 9.90 -4.27 10.92
C ILE A 3 9.46 -2.80 11.01
N PHE A 4 10.25 -1.87 10.43
CA PHE A 4 9.92 -0.45 10.35
C PHE A 4 8.73 -0.10 9.44
N LEU A 5 8.47 -0.80 8.33
CA LEU A 5 7.34 -0.44 7.46
C LEU A 5 6.02 -0.79 8.16
N LYS A 6 5.97 -2.00 8.74
CA LYS A 6 4.84 -2.46 9.55
C LYS A 6 4.62 -1.58 10.79
N LEU A 7 5.66 -1.27 11.57
CA LEU A 7 5.55 -0.36 12.73
C LEU A 7 5.22 1.09 12.39
N PHE A 8 5.61 1.58 11.21
CA PHE A 8 5.26 2.94 10.78
C PHE A 8 3.80 3.04 10.34
N LEU A 9 3.22 1.91 9.89
CA LEU A 9 1.85 1.79 9.41
C LEU A 9 0.88 1.28 10.48
N ASP A 10 1.35 0.51 11.46
CA ASP A 10 0.57 0.00 12.61
C ASP A 10 0.14 1.11 13.59
N ASN A 11 0.52 2.37 13.33
CA ASN A 11 0.16 3.56 14.10
C ASN A 11 -0.96 4.37 13.43
N LYS A 12 -1.94 3.70 12.81
CA LYS A 12 -3.02 4.35 12.04
C LYS A 12 -4.39 4.11 12.67
N ASP A 13 -4.95 5.12 13.32
CA ASP A 13 -6.40 5.24 13.47
C ASP A 13 -6.95 6.01 12.27
N HIS A 14 -7.65 5.31 11.37
CA HIS A 14 -8.25 5.88 10.15
C HIS A 14 -9.77 5.98 10.26
N ILE A 15 -10.23 6.94 11.07
CA ILE A 15 -11.66 7.27 11.22
C ILE A 15 -11.80 8.80 11.12
N ASN A 16 -11.78 9.34 9.89
CA ASN A 16 -11.94 10.77 9.48
C ASN A 16 -10.66 11.59 9.28
N ASP A 17 -9.87 11.21 8.29
CA ASP A 17 -8.49 11.67 8.20
C ASP A 17 -8.28 13.08 7.65
N HIS A 18 -7.79 13.95 8.54
CA HIS A 18 -7.30 15.30 8.29
C HIS A 18 -5.81 15.32 7.88
N TYR A 19 -5.36 14.37 7.04
CA TYR A 19 -3.96 14.30 6.61
C TYR A 19 -3.62 15.41 5.62
N SER A 20 -2.61 16.23 5.96
CA SER A 20 -2.01 17.16 4.99
C SER A 20 -1.24 16.36 3.94
N ARG A 21 -1.50 16.64 2.65
CA ARG A 21 -0.76 16.08 1.51
C ARG A 21 0.76 16.29 1.65
N GLU A 22 1.18 17.29 2.41
CA GLU A 22 2.59 17.60 2.67
C GLU A 22 3.23 16.71 3.74
N GLN A 23 2.49 16.34 4.80
CA GLN A 23 2.96 15.38 5.80
C GLN A 23 3.16 14.01 5.17
N LEU A 24 2.20 13.59 4.34
CA LEU A 24 2.31 12.34 3.59
C LEU A 24 3.56 12.32 2.70
N ILE A 25 3.87 13.42 2.02
CA ILE A 25 5.09 13.56 1.20
C ILE A 25 6.36 13.54 2.06
N ALA A 26 6.35 14.19 3.22
CA ALA A 26 7.49 14.27 4.13
C ALA A 26 7.82 12.91 4.76
N ASP A 27 6.81 12.16 5.19
CA ASP A 27 7.00 10.79 5.70
C ASP A 27 7.43 9.84 4.58
N THR A 28 6.86 9.99 3.39
CA THR A 28 7.31 9.29 2.18
C THR A 28 8.80 9.59 1.91
N ALA A 29 9.26 10.83 2.01
CA ALA A 29 10.67 11.17 1.81
C ALA A 29 11.60 10.50 2.84
N ARG A 30 11.18 10.48 4.12
CA ARG A 30 11.96 9.87 5.22
C ARG A 30 12.08 8.35 5.10
N ILE A 31 11.10 7.69 4.48
CA ILE A 31 11.10 6.24 4.29
C ILE A 31 11.81 5.84 2.99
N PHE A 32 11.68 6.62 1.91
CA PHE A 32 12.06 6.20 0.56
C PHE A 32 13.28 6.92 -0.04
N GLY A 33 13.88 7.85 0.71
CA GLY A 33 15.16 8.49 0.40
C GLY A 33 15.04 9.89 -0.19
N GLU A 34 15.90 10.80 0.28
CA GLU A 34 15.90 12.23 -0.08
C GLU A 34 16.26 12.51 -1.55
N ASN A 35 16.75 11.51 -2.29
CA ASN A 35 17.11 11.61 -3.70
C ASN A 35 15.90 11.51 -4.67
N VAL A 36 14.68 11.32 -4.16
CA VAL A 36 13.47 11.25 -4.97
C VAL A 36 12.85 12.63 -5.13
N SER A 37 12.51 13.02 -6.36
CA SER A 37 11.90 14.34 -6.60
C SER A 37 10.58 14.53 -5.83
N ARG A 38 10.30 15.75 -5.36
CA ARG A 38 9.03 16.10 -4.69
C ARG A 38 7.79 15.72 -5.52
N ARG A 39 7.88 15.83 -6.85
CA ARG A 39 6.80 15.43 -7.78
C ARG A 39 6.51 13.94 -7.68
N GLU A 40 7.57 13.13 -7.64
CA GLU A 40 7.49 11.68 -7.56
C GLU A 40 6.99 11.23 -6.18
N LEU A 41 7.50 11.83 -5.10
CA LEU A 41 7.00 11.60 -3.74
C LEU A 41 5.50 11.90 -3.64
N LYS A 42 5.05 13.03 -4.19
CA LYS A 42 3.61 13.40 -4.24
C LYS A 42 2.76 12.41 -5.03
N LYS A 43 3.33 11.80 -6.07
CA LYS A 43 2.64 10.79 -6.87
C LYS A 43 2.51 9.47 -6.10
N ARG A 44 3.61 8.98 -5.51
CA ARG A 44 3.64 7.76 -4.69
C ARG A 44 2.67 7.85 -3.52
N ALA A 45 2.76 8.94 -2.75
CA ALA A 45 1.85 9.28 -1.67
C ALA A 45 0.37 9.16 -2.06
N LYS A 46 -0.02 9.74 -3.21
CA LYS A 46 -1.40 9.67 -3.70
C LYS A 46 -1.84 8.25 -4.04
N LEU A 47 -0.97 7.47 -4.70
CA LEU A 47 -1.29 6.11 -5.11
C LEU A 47 -1.38 5.17 -3.92
N TRP A 48 -0.48 5.33 -2.96
CA TRP A 48 -0.50 4.57 -1.71
C TRP A 48 -1.76 4.86 -0.89
N TYR A 49 -2.11 6.14 -0.70
CA TYR A 49 -3.37 6.50 -0.02
C TYR A 49 -4.59 5.88 -0.71
N ALA A 50 -4.59 5.88 -2.06
CA ALA A 50 -5.63 5.24 -2.84
C ALA A 50 -5.66 3.72 -2.64
N ALA A 51 -4.52 3.04 -2.60
CA ALA A 51 -4.46 1.61 -2.34
C ALA A 51 -4.96 1.24 -0.94
N ASP A 52 -4.70 2.10 0.03
CA ASP A 52 -5.02 1.87 1.45
C ASP A 52 -6.50 2.12 1.77
N HIS A 53 -7.09 3.21 1.25
CA HIS A 53 -8.42 3.68 1.68
C HIS A 53 -9.55 3.38 0.69
N LEU A 54 -9.24 3.01 -0.55
CA LEU A 54 -10.30 2.80 -1.53
C LEU A 54 -10.98 1.45 -1.35
N VAL A 55 -12.30 1.48 -1.48
CA VAL A 55 -13.15 0.28 -1.52
C VAL A 55 -13.48 -0.16 -2.95
N ASN A 56 -12.95 0.55 -3.95
CA ASN A 56 -13.25 0.28 -5.37
C ASN A 56 -12.34 -0.80 -5.94
N VAL A 57 -12.88 -2.02 -6.05
CA VAL A 57 -12.19 -3.20 -6.59
C VAL A 57 -11.49 -2.94 -7.93
N LYS A 58 -12.14 -2.26 -8.88
CA LYS A 58 -11.54 -1.99 -10.21
C LYS A 58 -10.33 -1.07 -10.14
N LEU A 59 -10.30 -0.16 -9.18
CA LEU A 59 -9.16 0.73 -8.98
C LEU A 59 -8.04 0.00 -8.23
N LEU A 60 -8.37 -0.84 -7.25
CA LEU A 60 -7.41 -1.73 -6.58
C LEU A 60 -6.73 -2.68 -7.57
N ASP A 61 -7.47 -3.27 -8.52
CA ASP A 61 -6.88 -4.10 -9.59
C ASP A 61 -5.93 -3.32 -10.52
N LYS A 62 -6.15 -2.03 -10.71
CA LYS A 62 -5.19 -1.20 -11.48
C LYS A 62 -3.95 -0.90 -10.64
N LEU A 63 -4.12 -0.64 -9.35
CA LEU A 63 -3.04 -0.31 -8.43
C LEU A 63 -2.17 -1.53 -8.09
N SER A 64 -2.71 -2.75 -8.19
CA SER A 64 -1.94 -4.01 -8.04
C SER A 64 -0.80 -4.13 -9.06
N ARG A 65 -0.84 -3.36 -10.16
CA ARG A 65 0.21 -3.31 -11.19
C ARG A 65 1.10 -2.06 -11.06
N SER A 66 1.03 -1.36 -9.94
CA SER A 66 1.84 -0.16 -9.68
C SER A 66 3.34 -0.49 -9.74
N PRO A 67 4.18 0.40 -10.30
CA PRO A 67 5.64 0.21 -10.25
C PRO A 67 6.19 0.34 -8.82
N TYR A 68 5.38 0.86 -7.90
CA TYR A 68 5.73 1.08 -6.51
C TYR A 68 5.28 -0.11 -5.66
N VAL A 69 6.24 -0.76 -5.00
CA VAL A 69 6.03 -1.97 -4.22
C VAL A 69 5.07 -1.71 -3.07
N GLU A 70 5.23 -0.57 -2.39
CA GLU A 70 4.40 -0.13 -1.26
C GLU A 70 2.93 0.05 -1.65
N VAL A 71 2.65 0.41 -2.90
CA VAL A 71 1.28 0.52 -3.40
C VAL A 71 0.71 -0.88 -3.61
N ARG A 72 1.49 -1.82 -4.14
CA ARG A 72 1.04 -3.20 -4.36
C ARG A 72 0.83 -3.96 -3.06
N GLU A 73 1.72 -3.76 -2.08
CA GLU A 73 1.59 -4.28 -0.72
C GLU A 73 0.33 -3.73 -0.05
N SER A 74 0.09 -2.42 -0.12
CA SER A 74 -1.13 -1.82 0.41
C SER A 74 -2.40 -2.31 -0.29
N VAL A 75 -2.36 -2.58 -1.60
CA VAL A 75 -3.46 -3.28 -2.28
C VAL A 75 -3.63 -4.69 -1.72
N ALA A 76 -2.56 -5.45 -1.50
CA ALA A 76 -2.64 -6.80 -0.96
C ALA A 76 -3.25 -6.84 0.45
N ASP A 77 -2.94 -5.86 1.30
CA ASP A 77 -3.47 -5.74 2.65
C ASP A 77 -4.92 -5.21 2.71
N ASN A 78 -5.39 -4.52 1.67
CA ASN A 78 -6.71 -3.92 1.67
C ASN A 78 -7.85 -4.97 1.70
N SER A 79 -8.79 -4.80 2.63
CA SER A 79 -9.92 -5.70 2.86
C SER A 79 -10.87 -5.83 1.64
N HIS A 80 -10.90 -4.82 0.78
CA HIS A 80 -11.74 -4.75 -0.42
C HIS A 80 -11.04 -5.25 -1.69
N THR A 81 -9.79 -5.69 -1.61
CA THR A 81 -9.10 -6.28 -2.75
C THR A 81 -9.72 -7.62 -3.11
N SER A 82 -10.00 -7.82 -4.40
CA SER A 82 -10.65 -9.04 -4.88
C SER A 82 -9.74 -10.25 -4.80
N ALA A 83 -10.33 -11.45 -4.71
CA ALA A 83 -9.60 -12.71 -4.75
C ALA A 83 -8.72 -12.83 -6.01
N ASP A 84 -9.25 -12.51 -7.20
CA ASP A 84 -8.49 -12.53 -8.45
C ASP A 84 -7.26 -11.61 -8.40
N THR A 85 -7.41 -10.41 -7.82
CA THR A 85 -6.29 -9.48 -7.63
C THR A 85 -5.27 -10.04 -6.63
N LEU A 86 -5.72 -10.66 -5.54
CA LEU A 86 -4.82 -11.31 -4.57
C LEU A 86 -4.06 -12.49 -5.18
N GLU A 87 -4.69 -13.29 -6.05
CA GLU A 87 -4.03 -14.39 -6.76
C GLU A 87 -2.91 -13.91 -7.70
N VAL A 88 -3.08 -12.74 -8.30
CA VAL A 88 -2.02 -12.08 -9.07
C VAL A 88 -0.89 -11.65 -8.14
N LEU A 89 -1.22 -11.02 -7.00
CA LEU A 89 -0.23 -10.51 -6.04
C LEU A 89 0.53 -11.62 -5.29
N LEU A 90 -0.02 -12.83 -5.19
CA LEU A 90 0.73 -14.01 -4.71
C LEU A 90 1.94 -14.37 -5.59
N LYS A 91 1.97 -13.88 -6.83
CA LYS A 91 3.06 -14.10 -7.79
C LYS A 91 3.94 -12.86 -7.97
N ASP A 92 3.75 -11.84 -7.13
CA ASP A 92 4.54 -10.61 -7.22
C ASP A 92 6.04 -10.89 -7.04
N ASP A 93 6.89 -10.11 -7.70
CA ASP A 93 8.35 -10.24 -7.59
C ASP A 93 8.83 -9.99 -6.15
N ARG A 94 8.10 -9.17 -5.40
CA ARG A 94 8.45 -8.75 -4.05
C ARG A 94 7.85 -9.67 -3.00
N GLU A 95 8.71 -10.17 -2.12
CA GLU A 95 8.32 -11.08 -1.05
C GLU A 95 7.28 -10.46 -0.12
N GLU A 96 7.43 -9.19 0.20
CA GLU A 96 6.54 -8.47 1.13
C GLU A 96 5.10 -8.43 0.60
N VAL A 97 4.95 -8.22 -0.72
CA VAL A 97 3.65 -8.20 -1.39
C VAL A 97 3.01 -9.59 -1.39
N ARG A 98 3.80 -10.64 -1.62
CA ARG A 98 3.30 -12.03 -1.59
C ARG A 98 2.84 -12.43 -0.20
N GLU A 99 3.57 -12.02 0.84
CA GLU A 99 3.21 -12.30 2.24
C GLU A 99 1.91 -11.59 2.64
N ALA A 100 1.77 -10.31 2.29
CA ALA A 100 0.54 -9.54 2.50
C ALA A 100 -0.67 -10.21 1.83
N ALA A 101 -0.54 -10.58 0.54
CA ALA A 101 -1.61 -11.25 -0.20
C ALA A 101 -2.00 -12.59 0.41
N LYS A 102 -1.01 -13.39 0.82
CA LYS A 102 -1.23 -14.66 1.51
C LYS A 102 -1.97 -14.45 2.83
N SER A 103 -1.51 -13.51 3.66
CA SER A 103 -2.14 -13.21 4.95
C SER A 103 -3.58 -12.73 4.78
N ARG A 104 -3.86 -11.94 3.74
CA ARG A 104 -5.20 -11.46 3.41
C ARG A 104 -6.15 -12.60 3.00
N ILE A 105 -5.66 -13.53 2.19
CA ILE A 105 -6.43 -14.73 1.80
C ILE A 105 -6.68 -15.63 3.01
N GLU A 106 -5.71 -15.74 3.93
CA GLU A 106 -5.86 -16.54 5.15
C GLU A 106 -6.83 -15.90 6.16
N SER A 107 -6.89 -14.58 6.23
CA SER A 107 -7.84 -13.87 7.10
C SER A 107 -9.28 -13.94 6.59
N ASP A 108 -9.52 -13.96 5.27
CA ASP A 108 -10.86 -14.13 4.68
C ASP A 108 -11.47 -15.53 4.88
N LYS A 109 -10.63 -16.52 5.21
CA LYS A 109 -11.08 -17.91 5.42
C LYS A 109 -11.53 -18.20 6.86
N ARG A 110 -11.34 -17.26 7.79
CA ARG A 110 -11.67 -17.40 9.21
C ARG A 110 -12.99 -16.73 9.53
#